data_AF-A0A956XRW0-F1
#
_entry.id   AF-A0A956XRW0-F1
#
_cell.length_a   1.000
_cell.length_b   1.000
_cell.length_c   1.000
_cell.angle_alpha   90.00
_cell.angle_beta   90.00
_cell.angle_gamma   90.00
#
_symmetry.space_group_name_H-M   'P 1'
#
loop_
_entity.id
_entity.type
_entity.pdbx_description
1 polymer ?
#
loop_
_entity_poly.entity_id
_entity_poly.type
_entity_poly.pdbx_seq_one_letter_code
_entity_poly.pdbx_strand_id
1 'polypeptide(L)'
;HTSTEELIQSFAETYDLVESSPRALVHSIVDLSGLSESLKPFDTIKAVRAAKSHERVGWNLAIMPTKSMPIELAIKMTSSIIKSRNRVFSTVDEARTFLQEMDPTVHWENMNYDVLAGK
;
A
#
# COMPACT_ATOMS: atom_id res chain seq x y z
N HIS A 1 -14.44 -0.21 12.36
CA HIS A 1 -13.47 0.75 12.90
C HIS A 1 -12.08 0.13 12.98
N THR A 2 -11.17 0.50 12.07
CA THR A 2 -9.74 0.11 12.17
C THR A 2 -9.04 1.02 13.17
N SER A 3 -8.41 0.45 14.18
CA SER A 3 -7.69 1.23 15.19
C SER A 3 -6.35 1.75 14.65
N THR A 4 -5.82 2.82 15.26
CA THR A 4 -4.48 3.32 14.90
C THR A 4 -3.40 2.27 15.18
N GLU A 5 -3.60 1.41 16.19
CA GLU A 5 -2.69 0.31 16.54
C GLU A 5 -2.70 -0.78 15.45
N GLU A 6 -3.86 -1.15 14.94
CA GLU A 6 -3.98 -2.07 13.80
C GLU A 6 -3.26 -1.51 12.56
N LEU A 7 -3.41 -0.21 12.27
CA LEU A 7 -2.68 0.41 11.16
C LEU A 7 -1.18 0.36 11.36
N ILE A 8 -0.67 0.66 12.57
CA ILE A 8 0.76 0.59 12.88
C ILE A 8 1.27 -0.84 12.69
N GLN A 9 0.52 -1.82 13.20
CA GLN A 9 0.88 -3.24 13.08
C GLN A 9 0.91 -3.69 11.62
N SER A 10 -0.09 -3.34 10.81
CA SER A 10 -0.10 -3.68 9.37
C SER A 10 1.06 -3.04 8.61
N PHE A 11 1.45 -1.81 8.95
CA PHE A 11 2.63 -1.20 8.34
C PHE A 11 3.94 -1.87 8.78
N ALA A 12 4.04 -2.31 10.05
CA ALA A 12 5.20 -3.06 10.54
C ALA A 12 5.33 -4.42 9.83
N GLU A 13 4.22 -5.14 9.66
CA GLU A 13 4.20 -6.41 8.91
C GLU A 13 4.60 -6.19 7.44
N THR A 14 4.13 -5.11 6.83
CA THR A 14 4.57 -4.74 5.48
C THR A 14 6.07 -4.47 5.43
N TYR A 15 6.62 -3.78 6.44
CA TYR A 15 8.05 -3.52 6.55
C TYR A 15 8.84 -4.84 6.65
N ASP A 16 8.40 -5.76 7.50
CA ASP A 16 9.05 -7.07 7.69
C ASP A 16 8.97 -7.95 6.43
N LEU A 17 7.88 -7.87 5.67
CA LEU A 17 7.77 -8.53 4.36
C LEU A 17 8.74 -7.96 3.33
N VAL A 18 8.92 -6.63 3.32
CA VAL A 18 9.94 -6.00 2.47
C VAL A 18 11.34 -6.43 2.93
N GLU A 19 11.57 -6.48 4.23
CA GLU A 19 12.88 -6.81 4.79
C GLU A 19 13.28 -8.27 4.50
N SER A 20 12.33 -9.19 4.63
CA SER A 20 12.53 -10.63 4.38
C SER A 20 12.59 -11.00 2.89
N SER A 21 12.16 -10.10 1.99
CA SER A 21 12.25 -10.34 0.56
C SER A 21 13.71 -10.43 0.11
N PRO A 22 14.11 -11.43 -0.71
CA PRO A 22 15.45 -11.50 -1.29
C PRO A 22 15.64 -10.50 -2.45
N ARG A 23 14.62 -9.72 -2.79
CA ARG A 23 14.64 -8.79 -3.94
C ARG A 23 15.04 -7.39 -3.49
N ALA A 24 15.69 -6.67 -4.42
CA ALA A 24 16.13 -5.30 -4.21
C ALA A 24 14.98 -4.29 -4.19
N LEU A 25 13.84 -4.64 -4.79
CA LEU A 25 12.66 -3.79 -4.88
C LEU A 25 11.39 -4.62 -4.68
N VAL A 26 10.46 -4.10 -3.87
CA VAL A 26 9.19 -4.74 -3.54
C VAL A 26 8.05 -3.77 -3.88
N HIS A 27 7.12 -4.23 -4.71
CA HIS A 27 5.92 -3.50 -5.08
C HIS A 27 4.72 -4.08 -4.36
N SER A 28 3.74 -3.25 -4.02
CA SER A 28 2.50 -3.69 -3.39
C SER A 28 1.30 -3.31 -4.24
N ILE A 29 0.29 -4.18 -4.26
CA ILE A 29 -1.05 -3.89 -4.76
C ILE A 29 -2.01 -4.14 -3.61
N VAL A 30 -2.75 -3.12 -3.20
CA VAL A 30 -3.65 -3.16 -2.04
C VAL A 30 -5.07 -2.90 -2.52
N ASP A 31 -5.98 -3.84 -2.28
CA ASP A 31 -7.40 -3.65 -2.56
C ASP A 31 -8.10 -2.92 -1.42
N LEU A 32 -8.63 -1.73 -1.71
CA LEU A 32 -9.35 -0.87 -0.78
C LEU A 32 -10.87 -0.92 -1.01
N SER A 33 -11.36 -1.80 -1.89
CA SER A 33 -12.79 -1.92 -2.20
C SER A 33 -13.64 -2.34 -1.01
N GLY A 34 -13.04 -3.06 -0.05
CA GLY A 34 -13.68 -3.46 1.22
C GLY A 34 -13.72 -2.39 2.31
N LEU A 35 -13.10 -1.22 2.11
CA LEU A 35 -13.12 -0.14 3.10
C LEU A 35 -14.45 0.61 3.05
N SER A 36 -15.39 0.19 3.90
CA SER A 36 -16.68 0.86 4.08
C SER A 36 -16.59 2.14 4.94
N GLU A 37 -15.52 2.29 5.72
CA GLU A 37 -15.32 3.43 6.63
C GLU A 37 -14.10 4.25 6.20
N SER A 38 -14.22 5.58 6.26
CA SER A 38 -13.09 6.48 6.03
C SER A 38 -12.05 6.27 7.13
N LEU A 39 -10.82 5.94 6.73
CA LEU A 39 -9.66 6.13 7.60
C LEU A 39 -9.59 7.61 7.99
N LYS A 40 -9.41 7.89 9.29
CA LYS A 40 -9.18 9.25 9.76
C LYS A 40 -7.78 9.67 9.30
N PRO A 41 -7.63 10.71 8.46
CA PRO A 41 -6.33 11.05 7.88
C PRO A 41 -5.22 11.25 8.92
N PHE A 42 -5.56 11.81 10.09
CA PHE A 42 -4.60 11.99 11.19
C PHE A 42 -4.08 10.69 11.80
N ASP A 43 -4.94 9.68 11.93
CA ASP A 43 -4.53 8.38 12.47
C ASP A 43 -3.65 7.64 11.47
N THR A 44 -3.97 7.73 10.18
CA THR A 44 -3.12 7.21 9.11
C THR A 44 -1.75 7.89 9.08
N ILE A 45 -1.70 9.22 9.25
CA ILE A 45 -0.43 9.97 9.32
C ILE A 45 0.41 9.53 10.51
N LYS A 46 -0.20 9.34 11.69
CA LYS A 46 0.51 8.85 12.88
C LYS A 46 1.08 7.45 12.64
N ALA A 47 0.28 6.55 12.07
CA ALA A 47 0.71 5.19 11.77
C ALA A 47 1.89 5.15 10.79
N VAL A 48 1.80 5.92 9.70
CA VAL A 48 2.86 5.99 8.69
C VAL A 48 4.16 6.60 9.22
N ARG A 49 4.08 7.60 10.11
CA ARG A 49 5.28 8.15 10.77
C ARG A 49 5.95 7.14 11.69
N ALA A 50 5.16 6.29 12.35
CA ALA A 50 5.69 5.24 13.23
C ALA A 50 6.35 4.11 12.42
N ALA A 51 5.79 3.77 11.26
CA ALA A 51 6.19 2.62 10.45
C ALA A 51 7.62 2.67 9.87
N LYS A 52 8.22 3.87 9.72
CA LYS A 52 9.44 4.11 8.92
C LYS A 52 9.29 3.66 7.46
N SER A 53 9.90 4.42 6.53
CA SER A 53 9.97 3.99 5.12
C SER A 53 11.14 3.03 4.92
N HIS A 54 10.96 1.99 4.11
CA HIS A 54 12.06 1.13 3.69
C HIS A 54 12.55 1.52 2.29
N GLU A 55 13.87 1.60 2.09
CA GLU A 55 14.50 1.97 0.80
C GLU A 55 14.16 1.04 -0.37
N ARG A 56 13.75 -0.21 -0.09
CA ARG A 56 13.39 -1.23 -1.07
C ARG A 56 11.91 -1.19 -1.47
N VAL A 57 11.14 -0.23 -0.97
CA VAL A 57 9.75 -0.04 -1.38
C VAL A 57 9.71 0.61 -2.76
N GLY A 58 9.10 -0.09 -3.70
CA GLY A 58 8.85 0.36 -5.06
C GLY A 58 7.52 1.10 -5.20
N TRP A 59 6.69 0.61 -6.11
CA TRP A 59 5.34 1.13 -6.36
C TRP A 59 4.33 0.54 -5.37
N ASN A 60 3.50 1.41 -4.80
CA ASN A 60 2.35 1.03 -4.00
C ASN A 60 1.08 1.39 -4.77
N LEU A 61 0.33 0.38 -5.21
CA LEU A 61 -0.82 0.55 -6.07
C LEU A 61 -2.09 0.26 -5.27
N ALA A 62 -3.00 1.22 -5.19
CA ALA A 62 -4.27 1.07 -4.48
C ALA A 62 -5.40 0.79 -5.47
N ILE A 63 -6.22 -0.24 -5.20
CA ILE A 63 -7.43 -0.53 -5.97
C ILE A 63 -8.61 0.09 -5.25
N MET A 64 -9.29 1.02 -5.90
CA MET A 64 -10.43 1.73 -5.34
C MET A 64 -11.48 1.87 -6.45
N PRO A 65 -12.41 0.90 -6.58
CA PRO A 65 -13.41 0.89 -7.65
C PRO A 65 -14.31 2.13 -7.64
N THR A 66 -14.65 2.62 -6.44
CA THR A 66 -15.44 3.84 -6.23
C THR A 66 -14.56 4.93 -5.64
N LYS A 67 -14.41 6.04 -6.36
CA LYS A 67 -13.60 7.17 -5.87
C LYS A 67 -14.13 7.69 -4.53
N SER A 68 -13.26 7.67 -3.53
CA SER A 68 -13.51 8.26 -2.21
C SER A 68 -12.48 9.35 -1.95
N MET A 69 -12.93 10.62 -1.98
CA MET A 69 -12.04 11.77 -1.79
C MET A 69 -11.25 11.71 -0.46
N PRO A 70 -11.85 11.31 0.68
CA PRO A 70 -11.09 11.12 1.93
C PRO A 70 -9.96 10.09 1.82
N ILE A 71 -10.21 8.97 1.13
CA ILE A 71 -9.22 7.90 0.95
C ILE A 71 -8.11 8.36 0.01
N GLU A 72 -8.44 9.00 -1.12
CA GLU A 72 -7.44 9.58 -2.03
C GLU A 72 -6.56 10.61 -1.33
N LEU A 73 -7.16 11.45 -0.48
CA LEU A 73 -6.43 12.45 0.29
C LEU A 73 -5.47 11.78 1.28
N ALA A 74 -5.94 10.75 1.99
CA ALA A 74 -5.10 9.98 2.90
C ALA A 74 -3.91 9.36 2.15
N ILE A 75 -4.13 8.71 1.01
CA ILE A 75 -3.07 8.11 0.18
C ILE A 75 -2.04 9.17 -0.27
N LYS A 76 -2.49 10.35 -0.72
CA LYS A 76 -1.60 11.44 -1.14
C LYS A 76 -0.79 12.03 0.02
N MET A 77 -1.39 12.11 1.20
CA MET A 77 -0.70 12.58 2.40
C MET A 77 0.38 11.57 2.83
N THR A 78 0.04 10.28 2.88
CA THR A 78 1.00 9.24 3.27
C THR A 78 2.13 9.14 2.25
N SER A 79 1.83 9.14 0.94
CA SER A 79 2.84 9.11 -0.11
C SER A 79 3.87 10.23 0.01
N SER A 80 3.42 11.42 0.38
CA SER A 80 4.29 12.59 0.54
C SER A 80 5.20 12.47 1.77
N ILE A 81 4.70 11.88 2.86
CA ILE A 81 5.46 11.71 4.11
C ILE A 81 6.57 10.67 3.95
N ILE A 82 6.25 9.50 3.39
CA ILE A 82 7.22 8.41 3.19
C ILE A 82 7.90 8.43 1.83
N LYS A 83 7.69 9.48 1.03
CA LYS A 83 8.23 9.65 -0.34
C LYS A 83 8.00 8.41 -1.23
N SER A 84 6.90 7.70 -1.02
CA SER A 84 6.63 6.46 -1.75
C SER A 84 5.88 6.72 -3.06
N ARG A 85 6.15 5.89 -4.06
CA ARG A 85 5.53 6.00 -5.39
C ARG A 85 4.15 5.37 -5.34
N ASN A 86 3.10 6.18 -5.21
CA ASN A 86 1.73 5.69 -5.10
C ASN A 86 0.91 6.00 -6.35
N ARG A 87 0.02 5.08 -6.69
CA ARG A 87 -0.99 5.32 -7.74
C ARG A 87 -2.28 4.58 -7.40
N VAL A 88 -3.41 5.16 -7.77
CA VAL A 88 -4.74 4.59 -7.53
C VAL A 88 -5.33 4.15 -8.85
N PHE A 89 -5.95 2.97 -8.86
CA PHE A 89 -6.61 2.35 -10.00
C PHE A 89 -8.02 1.90 -9.62
N SER A 90 -8.87 1.69 -10.62
CA SER A 90 -10.21 1.17 -10.39
C SER A 90 -10.24 -0.36 -10.35
N THR A 91 -9.27 -1.02 -10.98
CA THR A 91 -9.20 -2.49 -11.04
C THR A 91 -7.77 -3.01 -10.83
N VAL A 92 -7.66 -4.25 -10.36
CA VAL A 92 -6.38 -4.96 -10.22
C VAL A 92 -5.67 -5.10 -11.56
N ASP A 93 -6.40 -5.33 -12.66
CA ASP A 93 -5.83 -5.51 -13.99
C ASP A 93 -5.17 -4.23 -14.52
N GLU A 94 -5.77 -3.06 -14.27
CA GLU A 94 -5.15 -1.77 -14.59
C GLU A 94 -3.85 -1.55 -13.82
N ALA A 95 -3.86 -1.83 -12.51
CA ALA A 95 -2.68 -1.70 -11.66
C ALA A 95 -1.57 -2.65 -12.11
N ARG A 96 -1.93 -3.89 -12.47
CA ARG A 96 -1.02 -4.89 -13.00
C ARG A 96 -0.39 -4.44 -14.31
N THR A 97 -1.22 -3.99 -15.26
CA THR A 97 -0.75 -3.52 -16.58
C THR A 97 0.25 -2.37 -16.40
N PHE A 98 -0.09 -1.38 -15.56
CA PHE A 98 0.81 -0.28 -15.24
C PHE A 98 2.13 -0.75 -14.63
N LEU A 99 2.09 -1.69 -13.69
CA LEU A 99 3.30 -2.19 -13.04
C LEU A 99 4.20 -2.93 -14.03
N GLN A 100 3.62 -3.71 -14.94
CA GLN A 100 4.36 -4.41 -16.00
C GLN A 100 5.08 -3.43 -16.94
N GLU A 101 4.43 -2.31 -17.28
CA GLU A 101 5.03 -1.26 -18.11
C GLU A 101 6.16 -0.51 -17.37
N MET A 102 5.99 -0.31 -16.06
CA MET A 102 6.91 0.51 -15.27
C MET A 102 8.10 -0.26 -14.72
N ASP A 103 7.94 -1.55 -14.49
CA ASP A 103 8.99 -2.45 -14.10
C ASP A 103 8.81 -3.81 -14.80
N PRO A 104 9.39 -3.96 -16.01
CA PRO A 104 9.35 -5.22 -16.75
C PRO A 104 10.12 -6.36 -16.06
N THR A 105 10.88 -6.07 -15.00
CA THR A 105 11.64 -7.08 -14.25
C THR A 105 10.83 -7.74 -13.13
N VAL A 106 9.58 -7.31 -12.94
CA VAL A 106 8.66 -7.93 -11.99
C VAL A 106 8.32 -9.36 -12.42
N HIS A 107 8.74 -10.31 -11.59
CA HIS A 107 8.44 -11.73 -11.70
C HIS A 107 7.11 -12.05 -11.03
N TRP A 108 6.03 -12.14 -11.80
CA TRP A 108 4.66 -12.34 -11.31
C TRP A 108 4.45 -13.69 -10.61
N GLU A 109 5.26 -14.69 -10.95
CA GLU A 109 5.28 -15.99 -10.25
C GLU A 109 5.66 -15.90 -8.77
N ASN A 110 6.24 -14.77 -8.33
CA ASN A 110 6.66 -14.55 -6.94
C ASN A 110 5.71 -13.60 -6.17
N MET A 111 4.49 -13.39 -6.67
CA MET A 111 3.49 -12.62 -5.92
C MET A 111 3.16 -13.34 -4.61
N ASN A 112 3.40 -12.65 -3.50
CA ASN A 112 2.84 -13.06 -2.21
C ASN A 112 1.41 -12.48 -2.10
N TYR A 113 0.42 -13.37 -1.93
CA TYR A 113 -0.99 -13.01 -1.74
C TYR A 113 -1.39 -12.92 -0.27
N ASP A 114 -0.44 -12.94 0.66
CA ASP A 114 -0.72 -12.79 2.09
C ASP A 114 -1.53 -11.50 2.29
N VAL A 115 -2.81 -11.70 2.61
CA VAL A 115 -3.76 -10.62 2.86
C VAL A 115 -3.41 -10.04 4.23
N LEU A 116 -2.73 -8.89 4.23
CA LEU A 116 -2.54 -8.05 5.40
C LEU A 116 -3.85 -7.32 5.74
N ALA A 117 -4.91 -8.07 6.05
CA ALA A 117 -6.12 -7.52 6.62
C ALA A 117 -6.16 -7.93 8.09
N GLY A 118 -6.20 -6.93 8.98
CA GLY A 118 -6.53 -7.13 10.38
C GLY A 118 -7.78 -7.99 10.51
N LYS A 119 -7.65 -9.08 11.26
CA LYS A 119 -8.79 -9.90 11.71
C LYS A 119 -9.67 -9.11 12.66
#